data_AF-A0A957NHX7-F1
#
_entry.id   AF-A0A957NHX7-F1
#
_cell.length_a   1.000
_cell.length_b   1.000
_cell.length_c   1.000
_cell.angle_alpha   90.00
_cell.angle_beta   90.00
_cell.angle_gamma   90.00
#
_symmetry.space_group_name_H-M   'P 1'
#
loop_
_entity.id
_entity.type
_entity.pdbx_description
1 polymer ?
#
loop_
_entity_poly.entity_id
_entity_poly.type
_entity_poly.pdbx_seq_one_letter_code
_entity_poly.pdbx_strand_id
1 'polypeptide(L)'
;MRIGICPVGGFGLLRNSIIDVHVLARNLHYNLVDAHREYPDALAIGIDERTVIAVDGNWFSVHGESYVVMIDAEPQSTQQECFYFLKDGDGYDLKGRFPMRKQRATEPFAQCRRREPVEGQE
;
A
#
# COMPACT_ATOMS: atom_id res chain seq x y z
N MET A 1 1.89 -3.05 -23.88
CA MET A 1 0.57 -2.78 -23.28
C MET A 1 0.81 -1.93 -22.04
N ARG A 2 0.67 -0.61 -22.18
CA ARG A 2 0.88 0.37 -21.10
C ARG A 2 -0.42 0.44 -20.30
N ILE A 3 -0.37 0.07 -19.03
CA ILE A 3 -1.41 0.43 -18.07
C ILE A 3 -0.91 1.71 -17.42
N GLY A 4 -1.05 2.81 -18.15
CA GLY A 4 -1.20 4.13 -17.54
C GLY A 4 -2.68 4.27 -17.17
N ILE A 5 -2.95 4.97 -16.08
CA ILE A 5 -4.26 5.01 -15.44
C ILE A 5 -5.40 5.24 -16.44
N CYS A 6 -6.43 4.43 -16.28
CA CYS A 6 -7.68 4.59 -16.98
C CYS A 6 -8.46 5.77 -16.36
N PRO A 7 -8.76 6.86 -17.10
CA PRO A 7 -9.73 7.88 -16.68
C PRO A 7 -11.18 7.37 -16.72
N VAL A 8 -11.38 6.05 -16.83
CA VAL A 8 -12.69 5.40 -16.79
C VAL A 8 -12.95 4.90 -15.38
N GLY A 9 -14.08 5.31 -14.81
CA GLY A 9 -14.46 4.98 -13.43
C GLY A 9 -14.45 3.48 -13.18
N GLY A 10 -13.66 3.05 -12.21
CA GLY A 10 -13.74 1.69 -11.66
C GLY A 10 -15.00 1.51 -10.82
N PHE A 11 -15.24 0.28 -10.36
CA PHE A 11 -16.42 -0.04 -9.53
C PHE A 11 -16.45 0.64 -8.15
N GLY A 12 -15.35 1.29 -7.73
CA GLY A 12 -15.30 2.04 -6.47
C GLY A 12 -15.49 1.20 -5.21
N LEU A 13 -15.26 -0.11 -5.29
CA LEU A 13 -15.43 -1.06 -4.19
C LEU A 13 -14.44 -0.79 -3.05
N LEU A 14 -13.22 -0.37 -3.39
CA LEU A 14 -12.24 0.17 -2.46
C LEU A 14 -11.96 1.62 -2.86
N ARG A 15 -12.35 2.56 -2.00
CA ARG A 15 -12.25 4.00 -2.30
C ARG A 15 -10.80 4.47 -2.19
N ASN A 16 -10.46 5.51 -2.96
CA ASN A 16 -9.14 6.16 -2.92
C ASN A 16 -7.98 5.18 -3.02
N SER A 17 -8.13 4.17 -3.88
CA SER A 17 -7.16 3.09 -4.03
C SER A 17 -6.98 2.73 -5.50
N ILE A 18 -5.74 2.43 -5.87
CA ILE A 18 -5.33 1.90 -7.17
C ILE A 18 -4.93 0.45 -6.94
N ILE A 19 -5.45 -0.47 -7.74
CA ILE A 19 -5.16 -1.90 -7.61
C ILE A 19 -4.56 -2.40 -8.93
N ASP A 20 -3.40 -3.06 -8.83
CA ASP A 20 -2.78 -3.78 -9.94
C ASP A 20 -2.44 -5.22 -9.51
N VAL A 21 -2.47 -6.14 -10.48
CA VAL A 21 -2.23 -7.58 -10.27
C VAL A 21 -0.95 -8.01 -10.99
N HIS A 22 -0.30 -9.08 -10.50
CA HIS A 22 0.97 -9.62 -11.04
C HIS A 22 2.14 -8.62 -11.01
N VAL A 23 2.19 -7.76 -9.99
CA VAL A 23 3.14 -6.64 -9.91
C VAL A 23 4.60 -7.10 -9.81
N LEU A 24 4.89 -8.14 -9.02
CA LEU A 24 6.26 -8.64 -8.84
C LEU A 24 6.70 -9.53 -10.00
N ALA A 25 5.83 -10.43 -10.47
CA ALA A 25 6.11 -11.34 -11.59
C ALA A 25 6.48 -10.61 -12.91
N ARG A 26 6.09 -9.35 -13.08
CA ARG A 26 6.29 -8.56 -14.31
C ARG A 26 7.24 -7.37 -14.16
N ASN A 27 7.90 -7.20 -13.00
CA ASN A 27 8.69 -6.00 -12.67
C ASN A 27 7.91 -4.68 -12.83
N LEU A 28 6.59 -4.70 -12.59
CA LEU A 28 5.70 -3.55 -12.79
C LEU A 28 5.63 -2.63 -11.56
N HIS A 29 6.49 -2.83 -10.56
CA HIS A 29 6.58 -1.95 -9.40
C HIS A 29 6.83 -0.49 -9.82
N TYR A 30 7.55 -0.25 -10.93
CA TYR A 30 7.71 1.09 -11.50
C TYR A 30 6.39 1.71 -12.00
N ASN A 31 5.49 0.93 -12.61
CA ASN A 31 4.19 1.42 -13.05
C ASN A 31 3.30 1.77 -11.86
N LEU A 32 3.37 1.00 -10.77
CA LEU A 32 2.63 1.28 -9.54
C LEU A 32 3.12 2.58 -8.89
N VAL A 33 4.43 2.85 -8.91
CA VAL A 33 5.02 4.12 -8.47
C VAL A 33 4.57 5.28 -9.34
N ASP A 34 4.65 5.13 -10.67
CA ASP A 34 4.20 6.18 -11.60
C ASP A 34 2.71 6.47 -11.41
N ALA A 35 1.89 5.44 -11.15
CA ALA A 35 0.48 5.61 -10.89
C ALA A 35 0.18 6.34 -9.57
N HIS A 36 0.95 6.03 -8.52
CA HIS A 36 0.85 6.74 -7.24
C HIS A 36 1.30 8.21 -7.39
N ARG A 37 2.30 8.52 -8.21
CA ARG A 37 2.74 9.91 -8.46
C ARG A 37 1.69 10.74 -9.21
N GLU A 38 0.91 10.11 -10.07
CA GLU A 38 -0.20 10.78 -10.76
C GLU A 38 -1.39 11.04 -9.80
N TYR A 39 -1.60 10.13 -8.83
CA TYR A 39 -2.66 10.24 -7.82
C TYR A 39 -2.09 10.04 -6.40
N PRO A 40 -1.39 11.05 -5.85
CA PRO A 40 -0.67 10.91 -4.59
C PRO A 40 -1.59 10.62 -3.39
N ASP A 41 -2.85 11.07 -3.43
CA ASP A 41 -3.82 10.79 -2.38
C ASP A 41 -4.37 9.35 -2.40
N ALA A 42 -4.12 8.61 -3.48
CA ALA A 42 -4.61 7.26 -3.67
C ALA A 42 -3.60 6.23 -3.15
N LEU A 43 -4.11 5.24 -2.41
CA LEU A 43 -3.33 4.11 -1.95
C LEU A 43 -3.09 3.15 -3.11
N ALA A 44 -1.83 2.96 -3.52
CA ALA A 44 -1.50 2.03 -4.59
C ALA A 44 -1.22 0.64 -4.00
N ILE A 45 -1.92 -0.37 -4.50
CA ILE A 45 -1.87 -1.75 -4.02
C ILE A 45 -1.51 -2.66 -5.20
N GLY A 46 -0.39 -3.35 -5.08
CA GLY A 46 0.05 -4.38 -6.00
C GLY A 46 -0.11 -5.77 -5.39
N ILE A 47 -0.96 -6.60 -5.98
CA ILE A 47 -1.19 -7.98 -5.53
C ILE A 47 -0.40 -8.92 -6.42
N ASP A 48 0.46 -9.74 -5.80
CA ASP A 48 1.22 -10.74 -6.54
C ASP A 48 0.44 -12.07 -6.71
N GLU A 49 0.99 -12.96 -7.52
CA GLU A 49 0.37 -14.25 -7.81
C GLU A 49 0.08 -15.08 -6.55
N ARG A 50 -0.99 -15.87 -6.60
CA ARG A 50 -1.44 -16.75 -5.51
C ARG A 50 -1.60 -16.01 -4.16
N THR A 51 -1.93 -14.72 -4.24
CA THR A 51 -2.14 -13.86 -3.08
C THR A 51 -3.46 -13.11 -3.26
N VAL A 52 -4.19 -12.93 -2.16
CA VAL A 52 -5.47 -12.23 -2.13
C VAL A 52 -5.51 -11.29 -0.93
N ILE A 53 -6.29 -10.22 -1.06
CA ILE A 53 -6.65 -9.35 0.05
C ILE A 53 -8.14 -9.56 0.37
N ALA A 54 -8.44 -9.74 1.65
CA ALA A 54 -9.80 -9.73 2.16
C ALA A 54 -10.02 -8.42 2.91
N VAL A 55 -11.00 -7.63 2.45
CA VAL A 55 -11.36 -6.34 3.03
C VAL A 55 -12.68 -6.51 3.78
N ASP A 56 -12.68 -6.14 5.07
CA ASP A 56 -13.86 -6.10 5.93
C ASP A 56 -13.94 -4.74 6.63
N GLY A 57 -14.92 -3.93 6.24
CA GLY A 57 -15.05 -2.55 6.69
C GLY A 57 -13.81 -1.71 6.35
N ASN A 58 -13.11 -1.23 7.38
CA ASN A 58 -11.87 -0.43 7.24
C ASN A 58 -10.61 -1.27 7.38
N TRP A 59 -10.75 -2.58 7.54
CA TRP A 59 -9.62 -3.47 7.73
C TRP A 59 -9.36 -4.27 6.47
N PHE A 60 -8.08 -4.45 6.12
CA PHE A 60 -7.71 -5.46 5.16
C PHE A 60 -6.73 -6.48 5.76
N SER A 61 -6.84 -7.71 5.27
CA SER A 61 -5.96 -8.83 5.62
C SER A 61 -5.41 -9.49 4.36
N VAL A 62 -4.14 -9.88 4.41
CA VAL A 62 -3.47 -10.60 3.32
C VAL A 62 -3.54 -12.08 3.55
N HIS A 63 -3.87 -12.81 2.49
CA HIS A 63 -3.83 -14.26 2.46
C HIS A 63 -3.11 -14.77 1.21
N GLY A 64 -2.26 -15.78 1.35
CA GLY A 64 -1.67 -16.48 0.20
C GLY A 64 -0.17 -16.74 0.30
N GLU A 65 0.43 -17.11 -0.83
CA GLU A 65 1.81 -17.61 -0.87
C GLU A 65 2.86 -16.52 -1.10
N SER A 66 2.48 -15.39 -1.71
CA SER A 66 3.40 -14.31 -2.06
C SER A 66 3.12 -13.04 -1.24
N TYR A 67 3.32 -11.87 -1.84
CA TYR A 67 3.28 -10.57 -1.18
C TYR A 67 2.23 -9.65 -1.78
N VAL A 68 1.77 -8.73 -0.95
CA VAL A 68 1.09 -7.52 -1.38
C VAL A 68 2.05 -6.36 -1.18
N VAL A 69 2.33 -5.64 -2.26
CA VAL A 69 3.12 -4.41 -2.25
C VAL A 69 2.16 -3.25 -2.12
N MET A 70 2.46 -2.31 -1.23
CA MET A 70 1.68 -1.08 -1.11
C MET A 70 2.58 0.13 -1.15
N ILE A 71 2.06 1.20 -1.75
CA ILE A 71 2.65 2.52 -1.77
C ILE A 71 1.61 3.48 -1.21
N ASP A 72 2.01 4.20 -0.18
CA ASP A 72 1.18 5.20 0.48
C ASP A 72 1.92 6.52 0.56
N ALA A 73 1.18 7.61 0.43
CA ALA A 73 1.70 8.94 0.66
C ALA A 73 1.72 9.14 2.18
N GLU A 74 2.92 9.37 2.73
CA GLU A 74 3.03 9.63 4.15
C GLU A 74 2.27 10.93 4.49
N PRO A 75 1.28 10.92 5.41
CA PRO A 75 0.45 12.10 5.69
C PRO A 75 1.22 13.30 6.25
N GLN A 76 2.51 13.16 6.56
CA GLN A 76 3.37 14.20 7.14
C GLN A 76 4.67 14.46 6.38
N SER A 77 4.94 13.75 5.28
CA SER A 77 6.15 13.97 4.47
C SER A 77 5.77 14.34 3.05
N THR A 78 6.17 15.53 2.65
CA THR A 78 5.98 16.03 1.29
C THR A 78 6.89 15.37 0.25
N GLN A 79 7.73 14.38 0.64
CA GLN A 79 8.80 13.87 -0.23
C GLN A 79 9.12 12.36 -0.13
N GLN A 80 8.48 11.56 0.73
CA GLN A 80 8.79 10.12 0.85
C GLN A 80 7.57 9.22 0.66
N GLU A 81 7.60 8.46 -0.44
CA GLU A 81 6.68 7.34 -0.71
C GLU A 81 7.01 6.20 0.28
N CYS A 82 6.05 5.79 1.10
CA CYS A 82 6.24 4.65 1.99
C CYS A 82 5.87 3.35 1.28
N PHE A 83 6.86 2.45 1.18
CA PHE A 83 6.69 1.13 0.60
C PHE A 83 6.44 0.08 1.69
N TYR A 84 5.32 -0.64 1.59
CA TYR A 84 5.01 -1.77 2.48
C TYR A 84 5.00 -3.07 1.69
N PHE A 85 5.58 -4.11 2.28
CA PHE A 85 5.51 -5.48 1.78
C PHE A 85 4.78 -6.32 2.84
N LEU A 86 3.54 -6.67 2.55
CA LEU A 86 2.70 -7.47 3.44
C LEU A 86 2.70 -8.93 3.00
N LYS A 87 2.82 -9.83 3.97
CA LYS A 87 2.72 -11.28 3.79
C LYS A 87 1.40 -11.81 4.33
N ASP A 88 1.14 -13.09 4.06
CA ASP A 88 0.07 -13.85 4.72
C ASP A 88 0.01 -13.58 6.24
N GLY A 89 -1.18 -13.24 6.71
CA GLY A 89 -1.45 -12.92 8.11
C GLY A 89 -1.16 -11.47 8.50
N ASP A 90 -0.49 -10.68 7.66
CA ASP A 90 -0.40 -9.23 7.86
C ASP A 90 -1.74 -8.58 7.50
N GLY A 91 -1.96 -7.39 8.03
CA GLY A 91 -3.14 -6.59 7.70
C GLY A 91 -2.86 -5.11 7.85
N TYR A 92 -3.84 -4.30 7.51
CA TYR A 92 -3.66 -2.85 7.53
C TYR A 92 -5.00 -2.13 7.61
N ASP A 93 -4.98 -1.05 8.37
CA ASP A 93 -6.11 -0.17 8.60
C ASP A 93 -6.20 0.87 7.49
N LEU A 94 -7.24 0.78 6.67
CA LEU A 94 -7.51 1.68 5.55
C LEU A 94 -7.87 3.10 6.00
N LYS A 95 -8.45 3.25 7.21
CA LYS A 95 -8.83 4.55 7.76
C LYS A 95 -7.63 5.23 8.41
N GLY A 96 -6.90 4.48 9.24
CA GLY A 96 -5.71 4.97 9.94
C GLY A 96 -4.47 5.06 9.04
N ARG A 97 -4.48 4.40 7.88
CA ARG A 97 -3.32 4.22 7.01
C ARG A 97 -2.15 3.56 7.76
N PHE A 98 -2.44 2.47 8.49
CA PHE A 98 -1.46 1.79 9.35
C PHE A 98 -1.31 0.30 9.04
N PRO A 99 -0.09 -0.19 8.75
CA PRO A 99 0.18 -1.61 8.66
C PRO A 99 0.27 -2.26 10.04
N MET A 100 -0.23 -3.49 10.16
CA MET A 100 -0.04 -4.35 11.34
C MET A 100 0.51 -5.71 10.93
N ARG A 101 1.48 -6.19 11.70
CA ARG A 101 2.09 -7.51 11.53
C ARG A 101 1.60 -8.45 12.62
N LYS A 102 1.05 -9.62 12.26
CA LYS A 102 0.64 -10.62 13.26
C LYS A 102 1.82 -11.42 13.82
N GLN A 103 2.92 -11.57 13.08
CA GLN A 103 4.09 -12.31 13.55
C GLN A 103 5.21 -11.38 14.00
N ARG A 104 5.82 -11.68 15.15
CA ARG A 104 7.04 -11.05 15.66
C ARG A 104 8.19 -11.29 14.67
N ALA A 105 8.43 -10.33 13.79
CA ALA A 105 9.72 -10.14 13.16
C ALA A 105 10.25 -8.78 13.62
N THR A 106 11.40 -8.80 14.27
CA THR A 106 12.03 -7.79 15.13
C THR A 106 12.59 -6.54 14.41
N GLU A 107 12.09 -6.19 13.23
CA GLU A 107 12.51 -4.95 12.57
C GLU A 107 11.29 -4.13 12.12
N PRO A 108 11.30 -2.80 12.35
CA PRO A 108 10.29 -1.91 11.76
C PRO A 108 10.27 -2.11 10.24
N PHE A 109 9.16 -1.77 9.56
CA PHE A 109 9.20 -1.57 8.10
C PHE A 109 10.30 -0.53 7.83
N ALA A 110 11.51 -0.98 7.46
CA ALA A 110 12.75 -0.29 7.79
C ALA A 110 12.94 1.07 7.08
N GLN A 111 11.99 1.48 6.24
CA GLN A 111 12.03 2.73 5.49
C GLN A 111 10.91 3.73 5.84
N CYS A 112 9.87 3.33 6.59
CA CYS A 112 8.76 4.22 6.94
C CYS A 112 8.81 4.51 8.44
N ARG A 113 9.69 5.42 8.86
CA ARG A 113 9.68 5.96 10.24
C ARG A 113 8.76 7.16 10.28
N ARG A 114 7.64 7.05 10.99
CA ARG A 114 7.02 8.23 11.60
C ARG A 114 8.09 8.93 12.42
N ARG A 115 8.35 10.21 12.17
CA ARG A 115 8.77 11.08 13.28
C ARG A 115 7.55 11.22 14.19
N GLU A 116 7.74 11.07 15.49
CA GLU A 116 6.72 11.46 16.46
C GLU A 116 6.33 12.93 16.20
N PRO A 117 5.07 13.32 16.43
CA PRO A 117 4.70 14.73 16.37
C PRO A 117 5.62 15.47 17.33
N VAL A 118 6.41 16.42 16.81
CA VAL A 118 7.13 17.37 17.65
C VAL A 118 6.07 18.24 18.32
N GLU A 119 5.62 17.82 19.50
CA GLU A 119 4.90 18.70 20.43
C GLU A 119 5.82 19.87 20.78
N GLY A 120 5.33 21.07 20.47
CA GLY A 120 5.74 22.38 20.97
C GLY A 120 7.19 22.57 21.42
N GLN A 121 7.96 23.31 20.63
CA GLN A 121 8.98 24.20 21.18
C GLN A 121 8.74 25.60 20.64
N GLU A 122 8.25 26.46 21.54
CA GLU A 122 8.28 27.92 21.43
C GLU A 122 9.72 28.45 21.35
#